data_AF-A0A543KRA2-F1
#
_entry.id   AF-A0A543KRA2-F1
#
_cell.length_a   1.000
_cell.length_b   1.000
_cell.length_c   1.000
_cell.angle_alpha   90.00
_cell.angle_beta   90.00
_cell.angle_gamma   90.00
#
_symmetry.space_group_name_H-M   'P 1'
#
loop_
_entity.id
_entity.type
_entity.pdbx_description
1 polymer ?
#
loop_
_entity_poly.entity_id
_entity_poly.type
_entity_poly.pdbx_seq_one_letter_code
_entity_poly.pdbx_strand_id
1 'polypeptide(L)'
;MKRSKAYRAAAEKIEDGKLYTPVEAIRLAKETATTKFDATIEVALRLGVDPRKADQLVRGTVNLPNGTGKTARVVVLANGDKAEAAREAGADWVGSDDLIEKIGGGWTDFDAVVATPDLMGKVGRLGKVLGPRGLMPNPKTGTVTMDTAKAVSDIKGGKIEFRVDKHSNLHFIIGKASFDEAALVQNYGAAIDEVLRLKPSASKGRYVTKATMATSMGPGIPLDPSRVSSLTEAAAE
;
A
#
# COMPACT_ATOMS: atom_id res chain seq x y z
N MET A 1 9.79 23.16 13.73
CA MET A 1 11.05 22.59 13.22
C MET A 1 11.43 23.29 11.92
N LYS A 2 12.68 23.71 11.77
CA LYS A 2 13.16 24.40 10.56
C LYS A 2 13.31 23.36 9.42
N ARG A 3 12.52 23.47 8.35
CA ARG A 3 12.55 22.57 7.18
C ARG A 3 13.68 22.96 6.21
N SER A 4 14.08 22.03 5.35
CA SER A 4 15.13 22.26 4.35
C SER A 4 14.71 23.32 3.31
N LYS A 5 15.68 23.96 2.65
CA LYS A 5 15.42 24.94 1.58
C LYS A 5 14.57 24.34 0.45
N ALA A 6 14.88 23.10 0.04
CA ALA A 6 14.13 22.38 -0.99
C ALA A 6 12.68 22.11 -0.58
N TYR A 7 12.43 21.71 0.67
CA TYR A 7 11.08 21.51 1.19
C TYR A 7 10.28 22.82 1.20
N ARG A 8 10.91 23.93 1.59
CA ARG A 8 10.26 25.24 1.60
C ARG A 8 9.86 25.71 0.21
N ALA A 9 10.77 25.58 -0.77
CA ALA A 9 10.48 25.90 -2.16
C ALA A 9 9.36 25.02 -2.73
N ALA A 10 9.32 23.73 -2.38
CA ALA A 10 8.23 22.84 -2.76
C ALA A 10 6.89 23.24 -2.10
N ALA A 11 6.92 23.66 -0.82
CA ALA A 11 5.73 24.10 -0.10
C ALA A 11 5.18 25.43 -0.62
N GLU A 12 6.03 26.34 -1.12
CA GLU A 12 5.61 27.59 -1.74
C GLU A 12 4.81 27.39 -3.04
N LYS A 13 4.96 26.23 -3.71
CA LYS A 13 4.14 25.86 -4.87
C LYS A 13 2.74 25.37 -4.49
N ILE A 14 2.52 25.04 -3.22
CA ILE A 14 1.21 24.59 -2.71
C ILE A 14 0.49 25.83 -2.19
N GLU A 15 -0.63 26.15 -2.82
CA GLU A 15 -1.48 27.26 -2.41
C GLU A 15 -2.18 26.90 -1.09
N ASP A 16 -2.03 27.78 -0.09
CA ASP A 16 -2.66 27.57 1.21
C ASP A 16 -4.19 27.68 1.09
N GLY A 17 -4.90 26.74 1.74
CA GLY A 17 -6.36 26.65 1.68
C GLY A 17 -6.96 26.09 0.38
N LYS A 18 -6.16 25.87 -0.68
CA LYS A 18 -6.64 25.25 -1.92
C LYS A 18 -6.79 23.74 -1.77
N LEU A 19 -7.90 23.20 -2.28
CA LEU A 19 -8.12 21.76 -2.43
C LEU A 19 -7.88 21.38 -3.89
N TYR A 20 -6.96 20.45 -4.11
CA TYR A 20 -6.56 20.02 -5.45
C TYR A 20 -7.37 18.81 -5.90
N THR A 21 -7.60 18.69 -7.21
CA THR A 21 -8.07 17.44 -7.81
C THR A 21 -6.97 16.37 -7.77
N PRO A 22 -7.30 15.07 -7.86
CA PRO A 22 -6.28 14.02 -7.91
C PRO A 22 -5.24 14.22 -9.02
N VAL A 23 -5.67 14.70 -10.19
CA VAL A 23 -4.79 14.92 -11.35
C VAL A 23 -3.82 16.08 -11.09
N GLU A 24 -4.31 17.22 -10.59
CA GLU A 24 -3.45 18.36 -10.24
C GLU A 24 -2.48 18.00 -9.12
N ALA A 25 -2.93 17.25 -8.13
CA ALA A 25 -2.08 16.82 -7.02
C ALA A 25 -0.99 15.86 -7.47
N ILE A 26 -1.25 14.96 -8.43
CA ILE A 26 -0.22 14.09 -9.01
C ILE A 26 0.84 14.91 -9.75
N ARG A 27 0.43 15.89 -10.57
CA ARG A 27 1.35 16.81 -11.25
C ARG A 27 2.23 17.54 -10.25
N LEU A 28 1.60 18.14 -9.23
CA LEU A 28 2.31 18.88 -8.20
C LEU A 28 3.21 17.97 -7.35
N ALA A 29 2.80 16.73 -7.06
CA ALA A 29 3.62 15.74 -6.37
C ALA A 29 4.89 15.40 -7.17
N LYS A 30 4.77 15.22 -8.49
CA LYS A 30 5.93 15.00 -9.38
C LYS A 30 6.84 16.22 -9.43
N GLU A 31 6.29 17.43 -9.54
CA GLU A 31 7.08 18.67 -9.57
C GLU A 31 7.78 19.01 -8.25
N THR A 32 7.22 18.55 -7.12
CA THR A 32 7.77 18.78 -5.78
C THR A 32 8.72 17.68 -5.33
N ALA A 33 8.85 16.58 -6.10
CA ALA A 33 9.81 15.51 -5.90
C ALA A 33 11.25 15.97 -6.23
N THR A 34 11.86 16.72 -5.32
CA THR A 34 13.21 17.29 -5.46
C THR A 34 14.31 16.36 -4.93
N THR A 35 14.00 15.08 -4.68
CA THR A 35 14.93 14.11 -4.11
C THR A 35 15.89 13.55 -5.16
N LYS A 36 17.09 13.17 -4.72
CA LYS A 36 18.08 12.49 -5.59
C LYS A 36 17.68 11.05 -5.96
N PHE A 37 16.80 10.45 -5.18
CA PHE A 37 16.26 9.12 -5.43
C PHE A 37 14.81 9.24 -5.91
N ASP A 38 14.31 8.20 -6.57
CA ASP A 38 12.94 8.12 -7.06
C ASP A 38 11.94 7.98 -5.88
N ALA A 39 11.33 9.11 -5.53
CA ALA A 39 10.42 9.22 -4.40
C ALA A 39 9.15 8.41 -4.65
N THR A 40 8.61 7.82 -3.59
CA THR A 40 7.29 7.17 -3.63
C THR A 40 6.22 8.23 -3.40
N ILE A 41 5.17 8.19 -4.22
CA ILE A 41 3.96 8.98 -4.01
C ILE A 41 2.98 8.15 -3.19
N GLU A 42 2.56 8.71 -2.07
CA GLU A 42 1.64 8.10 -1.12
C GLU A 42 0.41 8.98 -0.90
N VAL A 43 -0.68 8.33 -0.50
CA VAL A 43 -1.95 8.97 -0.22
C VAL A 43 -2.35 8.60 1.20
N ALA A 44 -2.69 9.64 1.96
CA ALA A 44 -3.24 9.53 3.30
C ALA A 44 -4.71 9.96 3.25
N LEU A 45 -5.60 9.05 3.62
CA LEU A 45 -7.03 9.30 3.77
C LEU A 45 -7.41 9.24 5.25
N ARG A 46 -8.19 10.22 5.70
CA ARG A 46 -8.87 10.16 6.99
C ARG A 46 -10.29 9.68 6.77
N LEU A 47 -10.59 8.50 7.30
CA LEU A 47 -11.88 7.85 7.18
C LEU A 47 -12.81 8.20 8.35
N GLY A 48 -14.11 8.28 8.07
CA GLY A 48 -15.21 8.45 9.03
C GLY A 48 -15.63 7.13 9.68
N VAL A 49 -14.66 6.34 10.14
CA VAL A 49 -14.88 5.05 10.80
C VAL A 49 -14.29 5.07 12.21
N ASP A 50 -14.85 4.30 13.12
CA ASP A 50 -14.31 4.08 14.47
C ASP A 50 -13.50 2.77 14.51
N PRO A 51 -12.15 2.83 14.47
CA PRO A 51 -11.30 1.64 14.44
C PRO A 51 -11.34 0.81 15.73
N ARG A 52 -11.96 1.33 16.80
CA ARG A 52 -12.18 0.57 18.04
C ARG A 52 -13.31 -0.46 17.89
N LYS A 53 -14.17 -0.27 16.91
CA LYS A 53 -15.31 -1.15 16.63
C LYS A 53 -14.94 -2.13 15.52
N ALA A 54 -15.07 -3.42 15.81
CA ALA A 54 -14.66 -4.49 14.88
C ALA A 54 -15.44 -4.48 13.55
N ASP A 55 -16.70 -4.04 13.58
CA ASP A 55 -17.59 -3.88 12.42
C ASP A 55 -17.23 -2.68 11.53
N GLN A 56 -16.38 -1.78 12.01
CA GLN A 56 -15.93 -0.59 11.26
C GLN A 56 -14.44 -0.66 10.87
N LEU A 57 -13.78 -1.79 11.12
CA LEU A 57 -12.38 -1.97 10.76
C LEU A 57 -12.25 -2.18 9.24
N VAL A 58 -11.73 -1.16 8.55
CA VAL A 58 -11.43 -1.24 7.12
C VAL A 58 -10.05 -1.85 6.91
N ARG A 59 -10.01 -2.99 6.21
CA ARG A 59 -8.78 -3.64 5.75
C ARG A 59 -9.05 -4.23 4.38
N GLY A 60 -8.14 -4.01 3.45
CA GLY A 60 -8.29 -4.44 2.07
C GLY A 60 -6.96 -4.66 1.38
N THR A 61 -7.05 -5.28 0.22
CA THR A 61 -5.93 -5.40 -0.71
C THR A 61 -6.41 -5.02 -2.10
N VAL A 62 -5.60 -4.28 -2.84
CA VAL A 62 -5.87 -3.93 -4.23
C VAL A 62 -4.64 -4.21 -5.07
N ASN A 63 -4.84 -4.74 -6.27
CA ASN A 63 -3.79 -4.87 -7.27
C ASN A 63 -3.75 -3.57 -8.07
N LEU A 64 -2.63 -2.84 -7.99
CA LEU A 64 -2.45 -1.64 -8.79
C LEU A 64 -2.18 -2.03 -10.26
N PRO A 65 -2.92 -1.50 -11.25
CA PRO A 65 -2.78 -1.90 -12.64
C PRO A 65 -1.38 -1.64 -13.22
N ASN A 66 -0.71 -0.59 -12.75
CA ASN A 66 0.65 -0.24 -13.19
C ASN A 66 1.73 -0.63 -12.15
N GLY A 67 1.36 -1.38 -11.11
CA GLY A 67 2.24 -1.76 -10.02
C GLY A 67 2.68 -0.59 -9.13
N THR A 68 3.61 -0.88 -8.20
CA THR A 68 4.11 0.09 -7.21
C THR A 68 5.47 0.69 -7.54
N GLY A 69 6.15 0.16 -8.57
CA GLY A 69 7.52 0.54 -8.94
C GLY A 69 8.60 0.06 -7.98
N LYS A 70 8.26 -0.79 -6.99
CA LYS A 70 9.22 -1.47 -6.12
C LYS A 70 9.24 -2.95 -6.45
N THR A 71 10.43 -3.50 -6.70
CA THR A 71 10.63 -4.96 -6.77
C THR A 71 10.46 -5.53 -5.37
N ALA A 72 9.28 -6.10 -5.09
CA ALA A 72 9.00 -6.73 -3.81
C ALA A 72 9.79 -8.04 -3.71
N ARG A 73 10.57 -8.18 -2.63
CA ARG A 73 11.25 -9.44 -2.31
C ARG A 73 10.28 -10.33 -1.55
N VAL A 74 9.91 -11.46 -2.15
CA VAL A 74 8.87 -12.35 -1.63
C VAL A 74 9.50 -13.64 -1.13
N VAL A 75 9.23 -13.96 0.14
CA VAL A 75 9.56 -15.26 0.74
C VAL A 75 8.32 -16.13 0.73
N VAL A 76 8.46 -17.38 0.27
CA VAL A 76 7.37 -18.36 0.33
C VAL A 76 7.75 -19.51 1.26
N LEU A 77 6.88 -19.77 2.22
CA LEU A 77 6.94 -20.89 3.16
C LEU A 77 5.96 -21.96 2.68
N ALA A 78 6.47 -22.95 1.98
CA ALA A 78 5.68 -24.01 1.36
C ALA A 78 6.50 -25.32 1.25
N ASN A 79 5.80 -26.45 1.13
CA ASN A 79 6.40 -27.76 0.91
C ASN A 79 5.96 -28.36 -0.44
N GLY A 80 6.79 -29.26 -0.99
CA GLY A 80 6.48 -30.06 -2.18
C GLY A 80 6.13 -29.22 -3.40
N ASP A 81 5.08 -29.62 -4.13
CA ASP A 81 4.66 -29.01 -5.39
C ASP A 81 4.38 -27.50 -5.29
N LYS A 82 3.91 -27.03 -4.13
CA LYS A 82 3.66 -25.61 -3.89
C LYS A 82 4.92 -24.78 -3.75
N ALA A 83 6.01 -25.41 -3.32
CA ALA A 83 7.32 -24.77 -3.28
C ALA A 83 7.85 -24.59 -4.71
N GLU A 84 7.74 -25.61 -5.57
CA GLU A 84 8.16 -25.47 -6.97
C GLU A 84 7.32 -24.44 -7.72
N ALA A 85 5.99 -24.47 -7.57
CA ALA A 85 5.12 -23.47 -8.18
C ALA A 85 5.46 -22.03 -7.76
N ALA A 86 5.90 -21.83 -6.51
CA ALA A 86 6.36 -20.53 -6.03
C ALA A 86 7.70 -20.11 -6.65
N ARG A 87 8.64 -21.04 -6.84
CA ARG A 87 9.91 -20.77 -7.50
C ARG A 87 9.71 -20.40 -8.97
N GLU A 88 8.84 -21.11 -9.67
CA GLU A 88 8.48 -20.83 -11.06
C GLU A 88 7.78 -19.47 -11.21
N ALA A 89 6.94 -19.09 -10.24
CA ALA A 89 6.32 -17.76 -10.19
C ALA A 89 7.31 -16.63 -9.84
N GLY A 90 8.58 -16.96 -9.60
CA GLY A 90 9.65 -16.00 -9.36
C GLY A 90 9.80 -15.56 -7.92
N ALA A 91 9.42 -16.37 -6.93
CA ALA A 91 9.73 -16.07 -5.52
C ALA A 91 11.24 -15.99 -5.27
N ASP A 92 11.68 -15.03 -4.46
CA ASP A 92 13.11 -14.78 -4.21
C ASP A 92 13.71 -15.86 -3.31
N TRP A 93 12.94 -16.33 -2.33
CA TRP A 93 13.31 -17.47 -1.48
C TRP A 93 12.11 -18.36 -1.23
N VAL A 94 12.33 -19.67 -1.36
CA VAL A 94 11.32 -20.69 -1.10
C VAL A 94 11.92 -21.79 -0.26
N GLY A 95 11.31 -22.06 0.90
CA GLY A 95 11.75 -23.08 1.83
C GLY A 95 10.67 -23.43 2.85
N SER A 96 11.03 -24.24 3.83
CA SER A 96 10.10 -24.64 4.89
C SER A 96 10.75 -24.48 6.26
N ASP A 97 11.23 -25.56 6.88
CA ASP A 97 11.75 -25.52 8.24
C ASP A 97 13.09 -24.76 8.34
N ASP A 98 13.95 -24.91 7.34
CA ASP A 98 15.22 -24.21 7.21
C ASP A 98 15.03 -22.68 7.17
N LEU A 99 14.06 -22.22 6.39
CA LEU A 99 13.78 -20.81 6.23
C LEU A 99 13.06 -20.23 7.46
N ILE A 100 12.21 -21.03 8.11
CA ILE A 100 11.57 -20.67 9.38
C ILE A 100 12.61 -20.47 10.48
N GLU A 101 13.60 -21.35 10.60
CA GLU A 101 14.70 -21.19 11.56
C GLU A 101 15.54 -19.95 11.28
N LYS A 102 15.87 -19.70 10.01
CA LYS A 102 16.61 -18.51 9.59
C LYS A 102 15.88 -17.20 9.93
N ILE A 103 14.56 -17.15 9.69
CA ILE A 103 13.72 -16.00 10.07
C ILE A 103 13.62 -15.88 11.59
N GLY A 104 13.52 -17.01 12.30
CA GLY A 104 13.56 -17.06 13.77
C GLY A 104 14.86 -16.51 14.35
N GLY A 105 15.98 -16.72 13.66
CA GLY A 105 17.29 -16.13 13.97
C GLY A 105 17.41 -14.63 13.69
N GLY A 106 16.36 -13.98 13.17
CA GLY A 106 16.31 -12.53 12.95
C GLY A 106 16.51 -12.08 11.50
N TRP A 107 16.67 -13.00 10.55
CA TRP A 107 16.79 -12.65 9.14
C TRP A 107 15.46 -12.12 8.57
N THR A 108 15.51 -10.96 7.93
CA THR A 108 14.31 -10.17 7.56
C THR A 108 14.52 -9.32 6.31
N ASP A 109 15.40 -9.74 5.40
CA ASP A 109 15.68 -9.03 4.15
C ASP A 109 14.64 -9.30 3.05
N PHE A 110 13.36 -9.25 3.41
CA PHE A 110 12.24 -9.46 2.50
C PHE A 110 11.10 -8.50 2.83
N ASP A 111 10.22 -8.29 1.85
CA ASP A 111 9.13 -7.32 1.92
C ASP A 111 7.77 -7.97 2.11
N ALA A 112 7.62 -9.26 1.74
CA ALA A 112 6.39 -10.02 1.92
C ALA A 112 6.67 -11.50 2.21
N VAL A 113 5.78 -12.11 2.99
CA VAL A 113 5.80 -13.56 3.27
C VAL A 113 4.49 -14.17 2.83
N VAL A 114 4.57 -15.22 2.02
CA VAL A 114 3.44 -16.09 1.66
C VAL A 114 3.64 -17.41 2.36
N ALA A 115 2.57 -17.95 2.95
CA ALA A 115 2.64 -19.24 3.64
C ALA A 115 1.48 -20.15 3.23
N THR A 116 1.72 -21.45 3.23
CA THR A 116 0.66 -22.43 3.08
C THR A 116 -0.01 -22.71 4.43
N PRO A 117 -1.33 -23.00 4.47
CA PRO A 117 -2.06 -23.20 5.72
C PRO A 117 -1.47 -24.28 6.65
N ASP A 118 -0.83 -25.31 6.08
CA ASP A 118 -0.19 -26.41 6.81
C ASP A 118 1.03 -25.97 7.62
N LEU A 119 1.73 -24.91 7.19
CA LEU A 119 2.92 -24.40 7.88
C LEU A 119 2.61 -23.29 8.90
N MET A 120 1.35 -22.84 8.97
CA MET A 120 0.96 -21.73 9.86
C MET A 120 1.20 -22.02 11.35
N GLY A 121 1.11 -23.28 11.78
CA GLY A 121 1.42 -23.67 13.17
C GLY A 121 2.89 -23.38 13.56
N LYS A 122 3.81 -23.50 12.60
CA LYS A 122 5.23 -23.18 12.79
C LYS A 122 5.48 -21.67 12.62
N VAL A 123 4.89 -21.06 11.58
CA VAL A 123 5.01 -19.60 11.32
C VAL A 123 4.46 -18.75 12.46
N GLY A 124 3.43 -19.23 13.19
CA GLY A 124 2.91 -18.55 14.37
C GLY A 124 3.96 -18.31 15.47
N ARG A 125 4.98 -19.17 15.57
CA ARG A 125 6.10 -19.00 16.53
C ARG A 125 6.99 -17.81 16.17
N LEU A 126 7.03 -17.43 14.89
CA LEU A 126 7.77 -16.27 14.38
C LEU A 126 7.06 -14.94 14.65
N GLY A 127 5.91 -14.94 15.33
CA GLY A 127 5.13 -13.74 15.62
C GLY A 127 5.92 -12.65 16.36
N LYS A 128 6.94 -13.01 17.15
CA LYS A 128 7.83 -12.03 17.81
C LYS A 128 8.68 -11.23 16.82
N VAL A 129 9.08 -11.82 15.70
CA VAL A 129 9.92 -11.20 14.67
C VAL A 129 9.06 -10.55 13.58
N LEU A 130 8.07 -11.29 13.06
CA LEU A 130 7.24 -10.85 11.94
C LEU A 130 6.11 -9.90 12.37
N GLY A 131 5.60 -10.03 13.60
CA GLY A 131 4.47 -9.26 14.11
C GLY A 131 4.73 -7.75 14.16
N PRO A 132 5.80 -7.28 14.85
CA PRO A 132 6.11 -5.85 14.93
C PRO A 132 6.37 -5.18 13.58
N ARG A 133 6.76 -5.97 12.56
CA ARG A 133 7.09 -5.49 11.22
C ARG A 133 5.91 -5.60 10.24
N GLY A 134 4.78 -6.16 10.67
CA GLY A 134 3.61 -6.35 9.82
C GLY A 134 3.79 -7.38 8.70
N LEU A 135 4.85 -8.20 8.74
CA LEU A 135 5.18 -9.19 7.72
C LEU A 135 4.50 -10.55 7.96
N MET A 136 3.61 -10.62 8.95
CA MET A 136 2.95 -11.86 9.33
C MET A 136 1.88 -12.24 8.28
N PRO A 137 1.96 -13.45 7.68
CA PRO A 137 0.95 -13.91 6.73
C PRO A 137 -0.44 -13.94 7.36
N ASN A 138 -1.44 -13.51 6.58
CA ASN A 138 -2.83 -13.45 7.01
C ASN A 138 -3.77 -13.99 5.91
N PRO A 139 -4.71 -14.89 6.24
CA PRO A 139 -5.72 -15.36 5.30
C PRO A 139 -6.55 -14.22 4.71
N LYS A 140 -6.84 -13.17 5.49
CA LYS A 140 -7.64 -12.01 5.02
C LYS A 140 -6.95 -11.20 3.94
N THR A 141 -5.63 -11.26 3.83
CA THR A 141 -4.86 -10.54 2.80
C THR A 141 -4.52 -11.43 1.62
N GLY A 142 -4.94 -12.70 1.65
CA GLY A 142 -4.64 -13.70 0.63
C GLY A 142 -3.17 -14.14 0.61
N THR A 143 -2.40 -13.81 1.65
CA THR A 143 -0.99 -14.25 1.81
C THR A 143 -0.89 -15.64 2.44
N VAL A 144 -2.01 -16.18 2.92
CA VAL A 144 -2.14 -17.59 3.31
C VAL A 144 -3.07 -18.27 2.30
N THR A 145 -2.50 -19.08 1.42
CA THR A 145 -3.24 -19.72 0.32
C THR A 145 -2.59 -21.05 -0.08
N MET A 146 -3.37 -21.91 -0.74
CA MET A 146 -2.87 -23.12 -1.38
C MET A 146 -2.22 -22.81 -2.74
N ASP A 147 -2.61 -21.71 -3.38
CA ASP A 147 -2.11 -21.23 -4.67
C ASP A 147 -0.97 -20.22 -4.45
N THR A 148 0.24 -20.75 -4.24
CA THR A 148 1.44 -19.95 -3.96
C THR A 148 1.91 -19.16 -5.19
N ALA A 149 1.75 -19.71 -6.39
CA ALA A 149 2.16 -19.06 -7.64
C ALA A 149 1.39 -17.75 -7.86
N LYS A 150 0.05 -17.80 -7.72
CA LYS A 150 -0.78 -16.60 -7.88
C LYS A 150 -0.48 -15.55 -6.80
N ALA A 151 -0.30 -15.97 -5.55
CA ALA A 151 0.04 -15.04 -4.48
C ALA A 151 1.38 -14.32 -4.73
N VAL A 152 2.39 -15.02 -5.22
CA VAL A 152 3.69 -14.42 -5.59
C VAL A 152 3.51 -13.45 -6.75
N SER A 153 2.81 -13.85 -7.81
CA SER A 153 2.56 -13.00 -8.97
C SER A 153 1.79 -11.73 -8.60
N ASP A 154 0.77 -11.84 -7.74
CA ASP A 154 -0.02 -10.70 -7.28
C ASP A 154 0.85 -9.71 -6.48
N ILE A 155 1.66 -10.22 -5.54
CA ILE A 155 2.54 -9.38 -4.71
C ILE A 155 3.59 -8.69 -5.58
N LYS A 156 4.22 -9.41 -6.52
CA LYS A 156 5.19 -8.82 -7.45
C LYS A 156 4.54 -7.88 -8.48
N GLY A 157 3.28 -8.12 -8.82
CA GLY A 157 2.45 -7.25 -9.66
C GLY A 157 2.03 -5.94 -8.98
N GLY A 158 2.41 -5.70 -7.73
CA GLY A 158 2.12 -4.47 -7.02
C GLY A 158 0.80 -4.49 -6.25
N LYS A 159 0.40 -5.66 -5.75
CA LYS A 159 -0.62 -5.75 -4.71
C LYS A 159 -0.22 -4.94 -3.49
N ILE A 160 -1.06 -4.00 -3.12
CA ILE A 160 -0.92 -3.22 -1.89
C ILE A 160 -1.93 -3.68 -0.86
N GLU A 161 -1.50 -3.73 0.40
CA GLU A 161 -2.38 -3.90 1.54
C GLU A 161 -2.56 -2.55 2.23
N PHE A 162 -3.80 -2.22 2.58
CA PHE A 162 -4.09 -1.08 3.42
C PHE A 162 -4.95 -1.49 4.60
N ARG A 163 -4.72 -0.80 5.71
CA ARG A 163 -5.42 -1.00 6.97
C ARG A 163 -5.62 0.33 7.64
N VAL A 164 -6.79 0.54 8.21
CA VAL A 164 -7.04 1.72 9.03
C VAL A 164 -6.24 1.63 10.34
N ASP A 165 -5.62 2.74 10.73
CA ASP A 165 -4.92 2.88 12.00
C ASP A 165 -5.88 3.18 13.17
N LYS A 166 -5.33 3.33 14.37
CA LYS A 166 -6.09 3.68 15.59
C LYS A 166 -6.73 5.09 15.57
N HIS A 167 -6.35 5.92 14.61
CA HIS A 167 -6.78 7.31 14.43
C HIS A 167 -7.68 7.48 13.19
N SER A 168 -8.13 6.37 12.60
CA SER A 168 -8.97 6.35 11.40
C SER A 168 -8.25 6.83 10.13
N ASN A 169 -6.92 6.82 10.10
CA ASN A 169 -6.14 7.10 8.90
C ASN A 169 -5.86 5.82 8.13
N LEU A 170 -5.90 5.92 6.82
CA LEU A 170 -5.59 4.88 5.88
C LEU A 170 -4.51 5.41 4.94
N HIS A 171 -3.39 4.70 4.89
CA HIS A 171 -2.23 5.07 4.09
C HIS A 171 -1.99 4.00 3.02
N PHE A 172 -1.72 4.44 1.80
CA PHE A 172 -1.31 3.56 0.71
C PHE A 172 -0.41 4.30 -0.28
N ILE A 173 0.34 3.51 -1.04
CA ILE A 173 1.20 4.01 -2.11
C ILE A 173 0.48 3.87 -3.45
N ILE A 174 0.69 4.83 -4.35
CA ILE A 174 0.12 4.78 -5.71
C ILE A 174 1.20 4.57 -6.78
N GLY A 175 2.48 4.73 -6.44
CA GLY A 175 3.58 4.48 -7.35
C GLY A 175 4.79 5.36 -7.06
N LYS A 176 5.69 5.42 -8.03
CA LYS A 176 6.90 6.25 -8.00
C LYS A 176 6.68 7.58 -8.70
N ALA A 177 7.47 8.58 -8.34
CA ALA A 177 7.46 9.88 -9.00
C ALA A 177 7.92 9.79 -10.47
N SER A 178 8.71 8.76 -10.81
CA SER A 178 9.12 8.44 -12.18
C SER A 178 7.99 7.94 -13.09
N PHE A 179 6.85 7.51 -12.55
CA PHE A 179 5.74 6.97 -13.34
C PHE A 179 5.04 8.07 -14.15
N ASP A 180 4.42 7.70 -15.27
CA ASP A 180 3.57 8.59 -16.05
C ASP A 180 2.36 9.05 -15.25
N GLU A 181 1.90 10.27 -15.52
CA GLU A 181 0.74 10.83 -14.83
C GLU A 181 -0.51 9.96 -15.00
N ALA A 182 -0.74 9.44 -16.22
CA ALA A 182 -1.85 8.54 -16.51
C ALA A 182 -1.79 7.26 -15.68
N ALA A 183 -0.60 6.68 -15.52
CA ALA A 183 -0.40 5.46 -14.73
C ALA A 183 -0.71 5.70 -13.24
N LEU A 184 -0.28 6.85 -12.70
CA LEU A 184 -0.56 7.25 -11.31
C LEU A 184 -2.05 7.54 -11.08
N VAL A 185 -2.72 8.17 -12.03
CA VAL A 185 -4.18 8.43 -11.97
C VAL A 185 -4.96 7.11 -11.96
N GLN A 186 -4.59 6.17 -12.82
CA GLN A 186 -5.21 4.83 -12.85
C GLN A 186 -4.99 4.06 -11.54
N ASN A 187 -3.76 4.09 -11.01
CA ASN A 187 -3.44 3.44 -9.74
C ASN A 187 -4.22 4.07 -8.57
N TYR A 188 -4.32 5.40 -8.55
CA TYR A 188 -5.12 6.13 -7.57
C TYR A 188 -6.59 5.72 -7.66
N GLY A 189 -7.17 5.67 -8.86
CA GLY A 189 -8.56 5.26 -9.07
C GLY A 189 -8.85 3.85 -8.59
N ALA A 190 -8.02 2.88 -8.99
CA ALA A 190 -8.17 1.50 -8.54
C ALA A 190 -8.14 1.40 -7.00
N ALA A 191 -7.24 2.13 -6.34
CA ALA A 191 -7.15 2.13 -4.88
C ALA A 191 -8.35 2.78 -4.20
N ILE A 192 -8.84 3.91 -4.73
CA ILE A 192 -10.02 4.59 -4.20
C ILE A 192 -11.28 3.76 -4.37
N ASP A 193 -11.49 3.18 -5.54
CA ASP A 193 -12.68 2.36 -5.83
C ASP A 193 -12.76 1.19 -4.86
N GLU A 194 -11.63 0.55 -4.57
CA GLU A 194 -11.56 -0.52 -3.58
C GLU A 194 -11.83 -0.02 -2.15
N VAL A 195 -11.28 1.14 -1.76
CA VAL A 195 -11.53 1.74 -0.44
C VAL A 195 -13.02 2.08 -0.26
N LEU A 196 -13.68 2.59 -1.31
CA LEU A 196 -15.11 2.89 -1.32
C LEU A 196 -15.96 1.61 -1.28
N ARG A 197 -15.54 0.57 -1.99
CA ARG A 197 -16.19 -0.75 -1.97
C ARG A 197 -16.15 -1.40 -0.58
N LEU A 198 -15.07 -1.18 0.16
CA LEU A 198 -14.89 -1.68 1.53
C LEU A 198 -15.55 -0.82 2.60
N LYS A 199 -16.35 0.18 2.23
CA LYS A 199 -17.09 1.03 3.17
C LYS A 199 -18.02 0.17 4.04
N PRO A 200 -17.83 0.16 5.38
CA PRO A 200 -18.73 -0.56 6.27
C PRO A 200 -20.11 0.10 6.31
N SER A 201 -21.18 -0.69 6.28
CA SER A 201 -22.56 -0.19 6.39
C SER A 201 -22.83 0.53 7.70
N ALA A 202 -22.03 0.24 8.74
CA ALA A 202 -22.11 0.90 10.05
C ALA A 202 -21.46 2.30 10.09
N SER A 203 -20.70 2.69 9.05
CA SER A 203 -20.12 4.03 8.94
C SER A 203 -21.21 5.05 8.64
N LYS A 204 -21.38 6.04 9.54
CA LYS A 204 -22.34 7.13 9.39
C LYS A 204 -21.63 8.40 8.92
N GLY A 205 -22.32 9.19 8.09
CA GLY A 205 -21.80 10.46 7.57
C GLY A 205 -20.80 10.27 6.43
N ARG A 206 -19.87 11.23 6.31
CA ARG A 206 -18.90 11.28 5.22
C ARG A 206 -17.79 10.25 5.43
N TYR A 207 -17.70 9.27 4.52
CA TYR A 207 -16.74 8.18 4.64
C TYR A 207 -15.29 8.63 4.50
N VAL A 208 -14.97 9.52 3.55
CA VAL A 208 -13.66 10.17 3.43
C VAL A 208 -13.77 11.60 3.93
N THR A 209 -13.20 11.90 5.09
CA THR A 209 -13.27 13.22 5.73
C THR A 209 -12.17 14.16 5.23
N LYS A 210 -10.95 13.65 5.06
CA LYS A 210 -9.80 14.41 4.55
C LYS A 210 -8.96 13.49 3.68
N ALA A 211 -8.41 14.04 2.60
CA ALA A 211 -7.47 13.35 1.73
C ALA A 211 -6.23 14.23 1.54
N THR A 212 -5.06 13.62 1.50
CA THR A 212 -3.79 14.33 1.30
C THR A 212 -2.84 13.43 0.55
N MET A 213 -2.25 13.95 -0.52
CA MET A 213 -1.20 13.27 -1.27
C MET A 213 0.16 13.82 -0.85
N ALA A 214 1.17 12.97 -0.72
CA ALA A 214 2.52 13.42 -0.40
C ALA A 214 3.54 12.56 -1.14
N THR A 215 4.72 13.12 -1.36
CA THR A 215 5.91 12.32 -1.70
C THR A 215 6.69 12.01 -0.42
N SER A 216 7.53 10.96 -0.46
CA SER A 216 8.26 10.48 0.74
C SER A 216 9.02 11.58 1.52
N MET A 217 9.47 12.64 0.84
CA MET A 217 10.20 13.76 1.45
C MET A 217 9.54 15.13 1.15
N GLY A 218 8.35 15.14 0.56
CA GLY A 218 7.66 16.33 0.12
C GLY A 218 6.65 16.88 1.13
N PRO A 219 6.15 18.10 0.90
CA PRO A 219 4.98 18.60 1.60
C PRO A 219 3.71 17.82 1.22
N GLY A 220 2.71 17.86 2.09
CA GLY A 220 1.40 17.25 1.83
C GLY A 220 0.53 18.19 1.00
N ILE A 221 -0.02 17.68 -0.09
CA ILE A 221 -0.92 18.36 -1.01
C ILE A 221 -2.36 17.99 -0.62
N PRO A 222 -3.18 18.95 -0.14
CA PRO A 222 -4.57 18.69 0.21
C PRO A 222 -5.39 18.31 -1.03
N LEU A 223 -6.10 17.18 -0.94
CA LEU A 223 -7.01 16.73 -1.99
C LEU A 223 -8.44 17.12 -1.63
N ASP A 224 -9.27 17.42 -2.64
CA ASP A 224 -10.71 17.56 -2.42
C ASP A 224 -11.32 16.18 -2.09
N PRO A 225 -11.84 15.99 -0.86
CA PRO A 225 -12.46 14.72 -0.45
C PRO A 225 -13.78 14.43 -1.17
N SER A 226 -14.31 15.35 -1.99
CA SER A 226 -15.60 15.24 -2.69
C SER A 226 -15.42 14.69 -4.11
N ARG A 227 -14.26 14.95 -4.70
CA ARG A 227 -13.86 14.55 -6.06
C ARG A 227 -12.90 13.36 -6.06
N VAL A 228 -13.03 12.50 -5.05
CA VAL A 228 -12.11 11.38 -4.84
C VAL A 228 -12.31 10.29 -5.90
N SER A 229 -13.51 10.15 -6.47
CA SER A 229 -13.84 9.18 -7.53
C SER A 229 -13.96 9.77 -8.95
N SER A 230 -14.06 11.09 -9.11
CA SER A 230 -14.27 11.72 -10.42
C SER A 230 -12.93 11.99 -11.13
N LEU A 231 -12.35 10.94 -11.70
CA LEU A 231 -11.07 11.01 -12.43
C LEU A 231 -11.20 11.54 -13.87
N THR A 232 -12.42 11.84 -14.32
CA THR A 232 -12.73 12.15 -15.73
C THR A 232 -13.23 13.58 -16.00
N GLU A 233 -13.46 14.43 -14.98
CA GLU A 233 -14.06 15.75 -15.23
C GLU A 233 -13.09 16.86 -15.66
N ALA A 234 -11.76 16.63 -15.63
CA ALA A 234 -10.79 17.66 -16.03
C ALA A 234 -10.55 17.76 -17.55
N ALA A 235 -11.35 17.07 -18.38
CA ALA A 235 -11.25 17.12 -19.85
C ALA A 235 -12.49 17.75 -20.51
N ALA A 236 -13.39 18.37 -19.74
CA ALA A 236 -14.59 19.01 -20.26
C ALA A 236 -14.78 20.40 -19.65
N GLU A 237 -13.87 21.31 -19.98
CA GLU A 237 -14.19 22.73 -20.15
C GLU A 237 -13.23 23.37 -21.16
#